data_AF-A0A7W1BLW8-F1
#
_entry.id   AF-A0A7W1BLW8-F1
#
_cell.length_a   1.000
_cell.length_b   1.000
_cell.length_c   1.000
_cell.angle_alpha   90.00
_cell.angle_beta   90.00
_cell.angle_gamma   90.00
#
_symmetry.space_group_name_H-M   'P 1'
#
loop_
_entity.id
_entity.type
_entity.pdbx_description
1 polymer ?
#
loop_
_entity_poly.entity_id
_entity_poly.type
_entity_poly.pdbx_seq_one_letter_code
_entity_poly.pdbx_strand_id
1 'polypeptide(L)'
;MALRELTDEDGVEWKAWDVTPEEMHPITAAEDFLADMLSGWLCFESAKGRRRLAPYPNDWERLSDEEFRKLLKRATPVVSKVRSQGMKAPEDPRREL
;
A
#
# COMPACT_ATOMS: atom_id res chain seq x y z
N MET A 1 3.10 -5.23 13.98
CA MET A 1 1.72 -5.15 13.43
C MET A 1 0.76 -4.38 14.34
N ALA A 2 0.89 -3.05 14.37
CA ALA A 2 -0.22 -2.17 14.69
C ALA A 2 -1.02 -1.93 13.40
N LEU A 3 -2.34 -2.12 13.44
CA LEU A 3 -3.24 -1.77 12.34
C LEU A 3 -4.11 -0.61 12.81
N ARG A 4 -4.18 0.44 12.01
CA ARG A 4 -5.00 1.59 12.30
C ARG A 4 -5.83 2.02 11.12
N GLU A 5 -7.07 2.39 11.39
CA GLU A 5 -8.02 2.90 10.41
C GLU A 5 -8.30 4.37 10.69
N LEU A 6 -8.36 5.18 9.65
CA LEU A 6 -8.68 6.61 9.75
C LEU A 6 -9.52 7.05 8.55
N THR A 7 -10.10 8.23 8.68
CA THR A 7 -10.80 8.88 7.58
C THR A 7 -10.12 10.20 7.23
N ASP A 8 -9.71 10.33 5.97
CA ASP A 8 -9.13 11.56 5.42
C ASP A 8 -10.20 12.66 5.25
N GLU A 9 -9.79 13.90 4.94
CA GLU A 9 -10.69 15.04 4.73
C GLU A 9 -11.73 14.79 3.63
N ASP A 10 -11.36 13.97 2.64
CA ASP A 10 -12.24 13.52 1.55
C ASP A 10 -13.31 12.47 1.98
N GLY A 11 -13.35 12.05 3.25
CA GLY A 11 -14.21 10.94 3.70
C GLY A 11 -13.70 9.57 3.27
N VAL A 12 -12.43 9.47 2.86
CA VAL A 12 -11.82 8.21 2.42
C VAL A 12 -11.24 7.47 3.61
N GLU A 13 -11.64 6.23 3.78
CA GLU A 13 -11.07 5.34 4.78
C GLU A 13 -9.68 4.86 4.34
N TRP A 14 -8.68 5.13 5.17
CA TRP A 14 -7.32 4.65 5.01
C TRP A 14 -6.99 3.69 6.14
N LYS A 15 -6.40 2.56 5.78
CA LYS A 15 -5.83 1.58 6.70
C LYS A 15 -4.32 1.71 6.65
N ALA A 16 -3.66 1.74 7.81
CA ALA A 16 -2.22 1.78 7.88
C ALA A 16 -1.64 0.78 8.85
N TRP A 17 -0.46 0.30 8.50
CA TRP A 17 0.26 -0.71 9.26
C TRP A 17 1.76 -0.58 9.04
N ASP A 18 2.52 -0.82 10.11
CA ASP A 18 3.97 -0.97 10.03
C ASP A 18 4.31 -2.25 9.27
N VAL A 19 5.23 -2.15 8.32
CA VAL A 19 5.82 -3.30 7.63
C VAL A 19 7.28 -3.38 8.04
N THR A 20 7.61 -4.45 8.76
CA THR A 20 8.97 -4.79 9.16
C THR A 20 9.55 -5.85 8.22
N PRO A 21 10.89 -5.87 8.01
CA PRO A 21 11.53 -6.83 7.11
C PRO A 21 11.35 -8.30 7.56
N GLU A 22 11.12 -8.55 8.84
CA GLU A 22 10.90 -9.91 9.38
C GLU A 22 9.57 -10.53 8.92
N GLU A 23 8.58 -9.70 8.56
CA GLU A 23 7.24 -10.15 8.18
C GLU A 23 7.05 -10.26 6.66
N MET A 24 8.06 -9.88 5.86
CA MET A 24 7.96 -9.86 4.40
C MET A 24 8.42 -11.19 3.75
N HIS A 25 7.46 -11.99 3.27
CA HIS A 25 7.74 -13.21 2.50
C HIS A 25 8.41 -12.87 1.13
N PRO A 26 9.42 -13.64 0.67
CA PRO A 26 10.36 -13.27 -0.41
C PRO A 26 9.77 -13.16 -1.84
N ILE A 27 8.46 -13.32 -2.05
CA ILE A 27 7.85 -13.38 -3.39
C ILE A 27 7.58 -11.98 -3.99
N THR A 28 7.57 -10.92 -3.17
CA THR A 28 7.29 -9.53 -3.62
C THR A 28 8.50 -8.60 -3.55
N ALA A 29 9.69 -9.16 -3.31
CA ALA A 29 10.95 -8.43 -3.35
C ALA A 29 11.33 -8.10 -4.80
N ALA A 30 10.57 -7.30 -5.52
CA ALA A 30 10.95 -6.70 -6.81
C ALA A 30 9.85 -5.66 -7.02
N GLU A 31 10.05 -4.40 -6.67
CA GLU A 31 10.93 -3.48 -7.40
C GLU A 31 11.43 -2.32 -6.50
N ASP A 32 11.42 -2.48 -5.18
CA ASP A 32 12.01 -1.54 -4.19
C ASP A 32 13.05 -2.23 -3.30
N PHE A 33 13.90 -3.06 -3.91
CA PHE A 33 14.73 -4.04 -3.21
C PHE A 33 15.78 -3.43 -2.24
N LEU A 34 15.97 -2.11 -2.19
CA LEU A 34 17.00 -1.45 -1.38
C LEU A 34 16.60 -0.03 -0.95
N ALA A 35 15.55 0.14 -0.16
CA ALA A 35 15.38 1.38 0.63
C ALA A 35 15.91 1.19 2.07
N ASP A 36 17.06 0.51 2.17
CA ASP A 36 18.06 0.52 3.25
C ASP A 36 17.63 0.21 4.71
N MET A 37 17.14 -1.02 4.85
CA MET A 37 17.69 -2.11 5.70
C MET A 37 17.52 -2.17 7.24
N LEU A 38 16.96 -1.21 7.99
CA LEU A 38 16.73 -1.44 9.44
C LEU A 38 15.44 -0.89 10.08
N SER A 39 14.76 0.08 9.48
CA SER A 39 13.66 0.78 10.19
C SER A 39 12.24 0.42 9.77
N GLY A 40 12.03 -0.31 8.66
CA GLY A 40 10.68 -0.60 8.12
C GLY A 40 10.00 0.62 7.49
N TRP A 41 8.75 0.47 7.05
CA TRP A 41 7.95 1.57 6.52
C TRP A 41 6.49 1.48 6.96
N LEU A 42 5.79 2.61 6.94
CA LEU A 42 4.36 2.66 7.15
C LEU A 42 3.66 2.53 5.79
N CYS A 43 2.87 1.48 5.63
CA CYS A 43 2.03 1.29 4.45
C CYS A 43 0.64 1.85 4.72
N PHE A 44 0.06 2.53 3.74
CA PHE A 44 -1.30 3.07 3.78
C PHE A 44 -2.06 2.52 2.60
N GLU A 45 -3.25 1.99 2.83
CA GLU A 45 -4.13 1.46 1.81
C GLU A 45 -5.53 2.05 1.96
N SER A 46 -6.10 2.45 0.83
CA SER A 46 -7.49 2.84 0.73
C SER A 46 -8.07 2.39 -0.60
N ALA A 47 -9.37 2.60 -0.77
CA ALA A 47 -10.03 2.46 -2.06
C ALA A 47 -9.40 3.31 -3.17
N LYS A 48 -8.73 4.43 -2.84
CA LYS A 48 -8.04 5.30 -3.80
C LYS A 48 -6.68 4.75 -4.23
N GLY A 49 -6.15 3.73 -3.56
CA GLY A 49 -4.85 3.11 -3.86
C GLY A 49 -3.97 2.96 -2.63
N ARG A 50 -2.71 2.64 -2.87
CA ARG A 50 -1.74 2.35 -1.81
C ARG A 50 -0.63 3.40 -1.80
N ARG A 51 -0.17 3.78 -0.61
CA ARG A 51 0.93 4.73 -0.37
C ARG A 51 1.87 4.16 0.68
N ARG A 52 3.12 4.61 0.69
CA ARG A 52 4.11 4.23 1.70
C ARG A 52 4.86 5.45 2.22
N LEU A 53 5.26 5.40 3.48
CA LEU A 53 6.06 6.42 4.13
C LEU A 53 7.25 5.79 4.84
N ALA A 54 8.46 6.26 4.50
CA ALA A 54 9.69 5.93 5.18
C ALA A 54 10.56 7.21 5.28
N PRO A 55 11.12 7.53 6.46
CA PRO A 55 10.92 6.90 7.78
C PRO A 55 9.55 7.25 8.41
N TYR A 56 9.05 6.40 9.31
CA TYR A 56 7.82 6.63 10.07
C TYR A 56 8.10 6.88 11.57
N PRO A 57 7.26 7.66 12.27
CA PRO A 57 7.41 7.87 13.70
C PRO A 57 6.94 6.65 14.51
N ASN A 58 7.65 6.23 15.55
CA ASN A 58 7.26 5.08 16.37
C ASN A 58 5.87 5.22 17.01
N ASP A 59 5.45 6.44 17.37
CA ASP A 59 4.17 6.71 18.03
C ASP A 59 3.02 6.95 17.03
N TRP A 60 3.20 6.56 15.76
CA TRP A 60 2.23 6.81 14.68
C TRP A 60 0.82 6.29 15.00
N GLU A 61 0.72 5.19 15.78
CA GLU A 61 -0.54 4.59 16.20
C GLU A 61 -1.35 5.48 17.16
N ARG A 62 -0.69 6.37 17.92
CA ARG A 62 -1.33 7.26 18.89
C ARG A 62 -1.49 8.69 18.37
N LEU A 63 -0.96 9.00 17.19
CA LEU A 63 -1.11 10.31 16.56
C LEU A 63 -2.58 10.67 16.36
N SER A 64 -2.94 11.94 16.50
CA SER A 64 -4.29 12.39 16.13
C SER A 64 -4.53 12.27 14.62
N ASP A 65 -5.79 12.22 14.21
CA ASP A 65 -6.22 12.15 12.81
C ASP A 65 -5.57 13.26 11.95
N GLU A 66 -5.40 14.47 12.51
CA GLU A 66 -4.70 15.57 11.83
C GLU A 66 -3.23 15.27 11.54
N GLU A 67 -2.49 14.74 12.52
CA GLU A 67 -1.09 14.35 12.34
C GLU A 67 -0.96 13.18 11.38
N PHE A 68 -1.90 12.24 11.45
CA PHE A 68 -1.96 11.14 10.52
C PHE A 68 -2.15 11.60 9.08
N ARG A 69 -3.06 12.56 8.82
CA ARG A 69 -3.26 13.15 7.49
C ARG A 69 -1.98 13.82 6.97
N LYS A 70 -1.18 14.43 7.84
CA LYS A 70 0.15 14.95 7.46
C LYS A 70 1.09 13.83 7.02
N LEU A 71 1.07 12.68 7.69
CA LEU A 71 1.83 11.50 7.27
C LEU A 71 1.36 10.99 5.89
N LEU A 72 0.05 10.92 5.67
CA LEU A 72 -0.53 10.49 4.38
C LEU A 72 -0.17 11.45 3.23
N LYS A 73 -0.14 12.76 3.48
CA LYS A 73 0.30 13.78 2.51
C LYS A 73 1.79 13.66 2.18
N ARG A 74 2.62 13.23 3.14
CA ARG A 74 4.06 12.96 2.93
C ARG A 74 4.32 11.59 2.30
N ALA A 75 3.37 10.67 2.38
CA ALA A 75 3.52 9.32 1.85
C ALA A 75 3.56 9.31 0.32
N THR A 76 4.53 8.58 -0.23
CA THR A 76 4.67 8.43 -1.68
C THR A 76 3.65 7.41 -2.19
N PRO A 77 2.85 7.73 -3.22
CA PRO A 77 1.95 6.77 -3.83
C PRO A 77 2.75 5.64 -4.48
N VAL A 78 2.39 4.40 -4.17
CA VAL A 78 2.96 3.25 -4.86
C VAL A 78 2.11 2.99 -6.09
N VAL A 79 2.73 3.13 -7.26
CA VAL A 79 2.13 2.63 -8.50
C VAL A 79 2.16 1.12 -8.43
N SER A 80 1.05 0.49 -8.04
CA SER A 80 0.85 -0.89 -8.41
C SER A 80 0.83 -0.88 -9.93
N LYS A 81 1.93 -1.29 -10.57
CA LYS A 81 1.89 -1.67 -11.97
C LYS A 81 0.87 -2.79 -12.02
N VAL A 82 -0.37 -2.44 -12.36
CA VAL A 82 -1.35 -3.40 -12.82
C VAL A 82 -0.59 -4.16 -13.88
N ARG A 83 -0.34 -5.45 -13.65
CA ARG A 83 -0.06 -6.34 -14.76
C ARG A 83 -1.32 -6.24 -15.61
N SER A 84 -1.30 -5.34 -16.59
CA SER A 84 -2.14 -5.38 -17.78
C SER A 84 -1.74 -6.63 -18.56
N GLN A 85 -1.86 -7.80 -17.93
CA GLN A 85 -1.81 -9.06 -18.61
C GLN A 85 -3.19 -9.19 -19.23
N GLY A 86 -3.26 -8.75 -20.48
CA GLY A 86 -4.40 -9.02 -21.33
C GLY A 86 -4.67 -10.52 -21.33
N MET A 87 -5.65 -10.95 -20.56
CA MET A 87 -6.41 -12.14 -20.90
C MET A 87 -7.48 -11.65 -21.87
N LYS A 88 -7.13 -11.56 -23.16
CA LYS A 88 -8.15 -11.80 -24.17
C LYS A 88 -8.68 -13.19 -23.88
N ALA A 89 -9.94 -13.28 -23.46
CA ALA A 89 -10.67 -14.52 -23.61
C ALA A 89 -10.60 -14.89 -25.11
N PRO A 90 -10.19 -16.11 -25.48
CA PRO A 90 -10.57 -16.60 -26.79
C PRO A 90 -12.10 -16.76 -26.75
N GLU A 91 -12.82 -15.76 -27.24
CA GLU A 91 -14.14 -15.99 -27.82
C GLU A 91 -13.90 -16.94 -29.00
N ASP A 92 -14.10 -18.24 -28.76
CA ASP A 92 -14.24 -19.23 -29.83
C ASP A 92 -15.75 -19.43 -30.06
N PRO A 93 -16.35 -18.78 -31.06
CA PRO A 93 -17.72 -19.06 -31.47
C PRO A 93 -17.73 -20.27 -32.41
N ARG A 94 -17.34 -21.46 -31.95
CA ARG A 94 -17.79 -22.71 -32.59
C ARG A 94 -19.13 -23.15 -32.04
N ARG A 95 -20.13 -22.34 -32.39
CA ARG A 95 -21.51 -22.79 -32.56
C ARG A 95 -21.62 -23.42 -33.95
N GLU A 96 -21.90 -24.72 -33.97
CA GLU A 96 -22.86 -25.38 -34.87
C GLU A 96 -22.69 -25.16 -36.39
N LEU A 97 -22.06 -26.13 -37.08
CA LEU A 97 -22.69 -26.91 -38.16
C LEU A 97 -21.87 -28.18 -38.49
#